data_AF-A0A250X3L2-F1
#
_entry.id   AF-A0A250X3L2-F1
#
_cell.length_a   1.000
_cell.length_b   1.000
_cell.length_c   1.000
_cell.angle_alpha   90.00
_cell.angle_beta   90.00
_cell.angle_gamma   90.00
#
_symmetry.space_group_name_H-M   'P 1'
#
loop_
_entity.id
_entity.type
_entity.pdbx_description
1 polymer ?
#
loop_
_entity_poly.entity_id
_entity_poly.type
_entity_poly.pdbx_seq_one_letter_code
_entity_poly.pdbx_strand_id
1 'polypeptide(L)'
;MLQLSSTERRHLRNERRSTSFLNLKHAKQLRTRSTICEGSRRLLMTSLGPLLSTNLIGGDDATTLLNSVLGAYFLPRLPNSKGFKLLDDFENDFILEYPKSWVGRGNSARKGLTISDYNTSDKLSVEILDLKSEEAPSREEIVRLTVLSTIVPGFQQGQSDDRLELPPSRFIKTSEADLFGKAYLYLTFPSETTTRSGYDVKRKNFAVAVLSGGQLYVCAASARIDQFDKSKEELLRHIVQSFQLR
;
A
#
# COMPACT_ATOMS: atom_id res chain seq x y z
N MET A 1 16.32 -16.58 -55.36
CA MET A 1 17.26 -15.51 -55.77
C MET A 1 16.45 -14.33 -56.26
N LEU A 2 16.23 -13.33 -55.41
CA LEU A 2 15.69 -12.02 -55.76
C LEU A 2 16.44 -11.00 -54.90
N GLN A 3 17.19 -10.12 -55.56
CA GLN A 3 17.97 -9.04 -54.96
C GLN A 3 17.04 -7.88 -54.59
N LEU A 4 17.17 -7.33 -53.39
CA LEU A 4 16.53 -6.07 -53.00
C LEU A 4 17.60 -5.03 -52.65
N SER A 5 17.33 -3.83 -53.14
CA SER A 5 18.26 -2.74 -53.40
C SER A 5 18.51 -1.83 -52.21
N SER A 6 19.73 -1.32 -52.17
CA SER A 6 20.24 -0.24 -51.34
C SER A 6 19.61 1.11 -51.69
N THR A 7 18.81 1.67 -50.78
CA THR A 7 18.42 3.08 -50.83
C THR A 7 18.24 3.60 -49.40
N GLU A 8 18.71 4.81 -49.16
CA GLU A 8 18.55 5.62 -47.93
C GLU A 8 19.58 5.41 -46.81
N ARG A 9 20.84 5.67 -47.18
CA ARG A 9 21.80 6.34 -46.28
C ARG A 9 21.88 7.82 -46.68
N ARG A 10 21.87 8.71 -45.68
CA ARG A 10 22.42 10.09 -45.62
C ARG A 10 21.39 11.22 -45.50
N HIS A 11 21.34 11.82 -44.30
CA HIS A 11 21.51 13.27 -44.07
C HIS A 11 22.07 13.42 -42.63
N LEU A 12 23.38 13.64 -42.45
CA LEU A 12 24.08 14.94 -42.34
C LEU A 12 23.44 15.87 -41.30
N ARG A 13 24.08 16.07 -40.13
CA ARG A 13 25.17 17.03 -39.81
C ARG A 13 24.62 18.43 -39.45
N ASN A 14 24.76 18.85 -38.18
CA ASN A 14 25.19 20.19 -37.74
C ASN A 14 25.20 20.26 -36.20
N GLU A 15 26.37 20.42 -35.59
CA GLU A 15 26.98 21.70 -35.14
C GLU A 15 26.34 22.24 -33.85
N ARG A 16 27.03 22.04 -32.70
CA ARG A 16 27.94 23.01 -32.06
C ARG A 16 27.25 24.31 -31.59
N ARG A 17 27.19 24.49 -30.27
CA ARG A 17 27.49 25.70 -29.46
C ARG A 17 27.13 25.35 -28.00
N SER A 18 28.07 25.18 -27.08
CA SER A 18 28.99 26.17 -26.51
C SER A 18 28.27 27.32 -25.83
N THR A 19 28.16 27.26 -24.50
CA THR A 19 28.24 28.41 -23.57
C THR A 19 28.48 27.91 -22.13
N SER A 20 29.76 27.93 -21.77
CA SER A 20 30.34 28.65 -20.63
C SER A 20 29.53 28.89 -19.34
N PHE A 21 30.17 28.50 -18.23
CA PHE A 21 30.43 29.26 -16.99
C PHE A 21 29.24 29.90 -16.24
N LEU A 22 29.08 29.51 -14.97
CA LEU A 22 29.22 30.45 -13.85
C LEU A 22 29.45 29.73 -12.52
N ASN A 23 30.58 30.12 -11.90
CA ASN A 23 30.90 30.03 -10.48
C ASN A 23 29.72 30.45 -9.59
N LEU A 24 29.52 29.76 -8.46
CA LEU A 24 29.30 30.45 -7.19
C LEU A 24 29.70 29.56 -6.01
N LYS A 25 30.90 29.84 -5.51
CA LYS A 25 31.34 29.54 -4.14
C LYS A 25 30.49 30.36 -3.15
N HIS A 26 30.42 29.84 -1.93
CA HIS A 26 29.91 30.46 -0.70
C HIS A 26 28.42 30.32 -0.40
N ALA A 27 28.10 29.42 0.52
CA ALA A 27 27.18 29.75 1.62
C ALA A 27 27.73 29.18 2.93
N LYS A 28 27.85 30.09 3.89
CA LYS A 28 28.56 29.98 5.16
C LYS A 28 27.88 29.02 6.12
N GLN A 29 28.73 28.25 6.76
CA GLN A 29 28.56 27.55 8.01
C GLN A 29 28.21 28.56 9.12
N LEU A 30 26.96 28.58 9.58
CA LEU A 30 26.57 29.27 10.81
C LEU A 30 26.31 28.21 11.89
N ARG A 31 27.35 28.00 12.70
CA ARG A 31 27.26 27.40 14.02
C ARG A 31 26.59 28.42 14.94
N THR A 32 25.33 28.23 15.27
CA THR A 32 24.70 28.85 16.44
C THR A 32 24.82 27.90 17.62
N ARG A 33 25.59 28.33 18.61
CA ARG A 33 25.67 27.75 19.95
C ARG A 33 24.31 27.98 20.63
N SER A 34 23.58 26.91 20.94
CA SER A 34 22.49 26.99 21.91
C SER A 34 23.08 26.83 23.31
N THR A 35 23.01 27.93 24.06
CA THR A 35 23.26 28.00 25.49
C THR A 35 22.31 27.07 26.24
N ILE A 36 22.89 26.28 27.14
CA ILE A 36 22.23 25.47 28.14
C ILE A 36 21.53 26.43 29.12
N CYS A 37 20.20 26.42 29.12
CA CYS A 37 19.42 26.95 30.23
C CYS A 37 19.02 25.77 31.13
N GLU A 38 19.79 25.59 32.20
CA GLU A 38 19.32 24.88 33.39
C GLU A 38 18.21 25.73 34.03
N GLY A 39 16.99 25.19 34.06
CA GLY A 39 15.85 25.89 34.62
C GLY A 39 14.76 24.93 35.07
N SER A 40 14.74 24.67 36.37
CA SER A 40 13.58 24.20 37.15
C SER A 40 12.88 22.91 36.71
N ARG A 41 13.34 21.81 37.30
CA ARG A 41 12.47 20.67 37.66
C ARG A 41 11.34 21.15 38.58
N ARG A 42 10.18 21.49 38.02
CA ARG A 42 8.90 21.37 38.72
C ARG A 42 8.18 20.15 38.15
N LEU A 43 8.15 19.09 38.98
CA LEU A 43 7.27 17.94 38.82
C LEU A 43 5.82 18.41 38.91
N LEU A 44 5.24 18.80 37.78
CA LEU A 44 3.80 18.77 37.60
C LEU A 44 3.45 17.36 37.17
N MET A 45 3.12 16.53 38.16
CA MET A 45 2.29 15.34 37.98
C MET A 45 0.89 15.80 37.54
N THR A 46 0.77 16.28 36.30
CA THR A 46 -0.53 16.44 35.65
C THR A 46 -0.99 15.06 35.24
N SER A 47 -2.04 14.60 35.90
CA SER A 47 -2.76 13.36 35.62
C SER A 47 -3.17 13.28 34.15
N LEU A 48 -2.44 12.49 33.36
CA LEU A 48 -2.77 12.10 31.98
C LEU A 48 -3.88 11.03 31.94
N GLY A 49 -4.93 11.18 32.74
CA GLY A 49 -6.11 10.34 32.69
C GLY A 49 -7.31 11.23 32.97
N PRO A 50 -8.29 11.42 32.07
CA PRO A 50 -8.70 10.55 30.95
C PRO A 50 -8.97 11.35 29.66
N LEU A 51 -8.06 11.32 28.68
CA LEU A 51 -8.32 11.85 27.31
C LEU A 51 -8.09 10.78 26.22
N LEU A 52 -7.89 9.52 26.61
CA LEU A 52 -7.69 8.38 25.71
C LEU A 52 -8.93 7.49 25.57
N SER A 53 -10.09 7.97 26.01
CA SER A 53 -11.35 7.21 25.99
C SER A 53 -12.44 7.99 25.25
N THR A 54 -12.12 8.55 24.09
CA THR A 54 -13.15 8.77 23.08
C THR A 54 -13.46 7.42 22.44
N ASN A 55 -14.65 6.94 22.74
CA ASN A 55 -15.27 5.78 22.11
C ASN A 55 -15.44 6.05 20.60
N LEU A 56 -14.37 5.88 19.83
CA LEU A 56 -14.49 5.48 18.44
C LEU A 56 -14.79 3.99 18.48
N ILE A 57 -16.03 3.63 18.17
CA ILE A 57 -16.35 2.27 17.71
C ILE A 57 -15.42 2.05 16.52
N GLY A 58 -14.47 1.11 16.65
CA GLY A 58 -13.34 0.97 15.72
C GLY A 58 -12.01 1.57 16.18
N GLY A 59 -11.89 2.04 17.43
CA GLY A 59 -10.65 2.61 17.98
C GLY A 59 -9.43 1.71 17.77
N ASP A 60 -8.35 2.30 17.31
CA ASP A 60 -7.05 1.62 17.22
C ASP A 60 -6.68 1.07 18.59
N ASP A 61 -6.21 -0.16 18.62
CA ASP A 61 -5.70 -0.76 19.86
C ASP A 61 -4.62 0.17 20.43
N ALA A 62 -4.83 0.67 21.65
CA ALA A 62 -3.93 1.60 22.31
C ALA A 62 -2.49 1.05 22.36
N THR A 63 -2.34 -0.28 22.42
CA THR A 63 -1.03 -0.94 22.39
C THR A 63 -0.32 -0.74 21.05
N THR A 64 -1.03 -0.65 19.94
CA THR A 64 -0.44 -0.46 18.61
C THR A 64 0.08 0.97 18.44
N LEU A 65 -0.67 1.97 18.92
CA LEU A 65 -0.18 3.36 18.95
C LEU A 65 1.05 3.50 19.86
N LEU A 66 1.00 2.91 21.05
CA LEU A 66 2.16 2.88 21.96
C LEU A 66 3.36 2.17 21.33
N ASN A 67 3.17 1.02 20.69
CA ASN A 67 4.24 0.27 20.04
C ASN A 67 4.87 1.00 18.85
N SER A 68 4.08 1.80 18.13
CA SER A 68 4.59 2.69 17.08
C SER A 68 5.54 3.75 17.64
N VAL A 69 5.13 4.41 18.74
CA VAL A 69 5.96 5.41 19.43
C VAL A 69 7.21 4.76 20.05
N LEU A 70 7.05 3.66 20.79
CA LEU A 70 8.16 2.92 21.39
C LEU A 70 9.16 2.46 20.32
N GLY A 71 8.67 1.99 19.18
CA GLY A 71 9.50 1.61 18.03
C GLY A 71 10.33 2.76 17.47
N ALA A 72 9.76 3.97 17.38
CA ALA A 72 10.47 5.16 16.89
C ALA A 72 11.65 5.57 17.80
N TYR A 73 11.58 5.24 19.09
CA TYR A 73 12.63 5.51 20.08
C TYR A 73 13.49 4.28 20.41
N PHE A 74 13.38 3.19 19.65
CA PHE A 74 14.11 1.94 19.90
C PHE A 74 13.86 1.35 21.30
N LEU A 75 12.69 1.61 21.89
CA LEU A 75 12.31 1.09 23.21
C LEU A 75 11.66 -0.30 23.08
N PRO A 76 11.72 -1.13 24.15
CA PRO A 76 11.02 -2.40 24.19
C PRO A 76 9.52 -2.22 23.93
N ARG A 77 8.96 -3.08 23.07
CA ARG A 77 7.55 -3.05 22.67
C ARG A 77 6.70 -3.89 23.63
N LEU A 78 5.45 -3.47 23.82
CA LEU A 78 4.44 -4.26 24.50
C LEU A 78 4.06 -5.47 23.62
N PRO A 79 3.66 -6.60 24.23
CA PRO A 79 3.18 -7.74 23.48
C PRO A 79 1.99 -7.33 22.60
N ASN A 80 2.05 -7.65 21.31
CA ASN A 80 0.96 -7.38 20.39
C ASN A 80 -0.30 -8.11 20.84
N SER A 81 -1.44 -7.44 20.74
CA SER A 81 -2.73 -8.08 20.91
C SER A 81 -2.90 -9.19 19.87
N LYS A 82 -3.35 -10.35 20.34
CA LYS A 82 -3.61 -11.52 19.49
C LYS A 82 -5.04 -11.48 18.97
N GLY A 83 -5.25 -12.11 17.82
CA GLY A 83 -6.56 -12.32 17.20
C GLY A 83 -6.93 -11.26 16.16
N PHE A 84 -8.18 -11.33 15.71
CA PHE A 84 -8.71 -10.50 14.64
C PHE A 84 -9.66 -9.43 15.20
N LYS A 85 -9.70 -8.29 14.50
CA LYS A 85 -10.68 -7.22 14.65
C LYS A 85 -11.61 -7.31 13.45
N LEU A 86 -12.91 -7.27 13.72
CA LEU A 86 -13.93 -7.12 12.68
C LEU A 86 -14.04 -5.63 12.34
N LEU A 87 -13.83 -5.30 11.08
CA LEU A 87 -14.16 -4.01 10.52
C LEU A 87 -15.61 -4.08 10.02
N ASP A 88 -16.50 -3.38 10.70
CA ASP A 88 -17.93 -3.39 10.41
C ASP A 88 -18.50 -1.97 10.55
N ASP A 89 -17.85 -1.02 9.87
CA ASP A 89 -18.23 0.39 9.96
C ASP A 89 -19.48 0.64 9.09
N PHE A 90 -20.40 1.47 9.58
CA PHE A 90 -21.63 1.81 8.84
C PHE A 90 -21.36 2.62 7.56
N GLU A 91 -20.23 3.31 7.49
CA GLU A 91 -19.83 4.12 6.32
C GLU A 91 -19.29 3.26 5.16
N ASN A 92 -18.94 2.00 5.42
CA ASN A 92 -18.40 1.09 4.43
C ASN A 92 -19.46 0.07 3.97
N ASP A 93 -19.50 -0.23 2.68
CA ASP A 93 -20.39 -1.26 2.10
C ASP A 93 -19.87 -2.69 2.33
N PHE A 94 -18.75 -2.84 3.03
CA PHE A 94 -18.06 -4.10 3.20
C PHE A 94 -17.69 -4.36 4.66
N ILE A 95 -17.51 -5.64 4.96
CA ILE A 95 -17.09 -6.18 6.24
C ILE A 95 -15.83 -6.99 6.00
N LEU A 96 -14.84 -6.90 6.90
CA LEU A 96 -13.65 -7.75 6.82
C LEU A 96 -13.00 -7.95 8.19
N GLU A 97 -12.24 -9.03 8.34
CA GLU A 97 -11.41 -9.27 9.50
C GLU A 97 -9.94 -8.96 9.21
N TYR A 98 -9.25 -8.34 10.18
CA TYR A 98 -7.82 -8.09 10.10
C TYR A 98 -7.15 -8.23 11.47
N PRO A 99 -5.82 -8.47 11.54
CA PRO A 99 -5.13 -8.64 12.82
C PRO A 99 -5.21 -7.38 13.68
N LYS A 100 -5.51 -7.52 14.98
CA LYS A 100 -5.63 -6.38 15.91
C LYS A 100 -4.37 -5.51 16.01
N SER A 101 -3.21 -6.11 15.75
CA SER A 101 -1.92 -5.42 15.78
C SER A 101 -1.64 -4.54 14.56
N TRP A 102 -2.49 -4.59 13.53
CA TRP A 102 -2.32 -3.75 12.35
C TRP A 102 -3.06 -2.42 12.52
N VAL A 103 -2.56 -1.37 11.87
CA VAL A 103 -3.14 -0.02 11.96
C VAL A 103 -3.85 0.32 10.68
N GLY A 104 -5.10 0.75 10.80
CA GLY A 104 -5.91 1.25 9.68
C GLY A 104 -5.70 2.75 9.44
N ARG A 105 -5.73 3.16 8.18
CA ARG A 105 -5.74 4.55 7.73
C ARG A 105 -6.61 4.68 6.49
N GLY A 106 -7.37 5.76 6.40
CA GLY A 106 -8.07 6.11 5.17
C GLY A 106 -7.08 6.22 4.00
N ASN A 107 -7.45 5.67 2.84
CA ASN A 107 -6.61 5.78 1.66
C ASN A 107 -6.71 7.22 1.11
N SER A 108 -5.59 7.95 1.08
CA SER A 108 -5.55 9.35 0.64
C SER A 108 -5.69 9.50 -0.88
N ALA A 109 -5.47 8.43 -1.62
CA ALA A 109 -5.33 8.49 -3.07
C ALA A 109 -6.51 7.87 -3.83
N ARG A 110 -7.24 6.93 -3.21
CA ARG A 110 -8.46 6.29 -3.75
C ARG A 110 -9.48 6.09 -2.64
N LYS A 111 -10.74 5.90 -3.03
CA LYS A 111 -11.80 5.51 -2.08
C LYS A 111 -11.46 4.14 -1.48
N GLY A 112 -11.53 4.06 -0.16
CA GLY A 112 -11.32 2.82 0.60
C GLY A 112 -10.35 3.00 1.76
N LEU A 113 -9.72 1.89 2.17
CA LEU A 113 -8.98 1.78 3.42
C LEU A 113 -7.63 1.10 3.19
N THR A 114 -6.59 1.53 3.89
CA THR A 114 -5.31 0.82 3.95
C THR A 114 -5.01 0.44 5.40
N ILE A 115 -4.71 -0.82 5.63
CA ILE A 115 -4.33 -1.36 6.94
C ILE A 115 -2.93 -1.96 6.81
N SER A 116 -2.01 -1.65 7.72
CA SER A 116 -0.63 -2.15 7.62
C SER A 116 -0.03 -2.55 8.96
N ASP A 117 0.86 -3.53 8.93
CA ASP A 117 1.77 -3.84 10.03
C ASP A 117 3.08 -3.06 9.86
N TYR A 118 3.35 -2.14 10.79
CA TYR A 118 4.59 -1.36 10.78
C TYR A 118 5.85 -2.18 11.06
N ASN A 119 5.71 -3.37 11.63
CA ASN A 119 6.85 -4.19 12.00
C ASN A 119 7.33 -5.04 10.84
N THR A 120 6.40 -5.65 10.12
CA THR A 120 6.67 -6.60 9.04
C THR A 120 6.50 -5.98 7.65
N SER A 121 5.93 -4.77 7.57
CA SER A 121 5.56 -4.11 6.30
C SER A 121 4.52 -4.90 5.48
N ASP A 122 3.77 -5.78 6.15
CA ASP A 122 2.60 -6.45 5.58
C ASP A 122 1.50 -5.40 5.39
N LYS A 123 0.74 -5.54 4.30
CA LYS A 123 -0.23 -4.53 3.87
C LYS A 123 -1.53 -5.19 3.43
N LEU A 124 -2.64 -4.65 3.92
CA LEU A 124 -4.00 -4.86 3.46
C LEU A 124 -4.51 -3.55 2.85
N SER A 125 -5.17 -3.61 1.71
CA SER A 125 -5.85 -2.48 1.11
C SER A 125 -7.21 -2.91 0.58
N VAL A 126 -8.22 -2.10 0.88
CA VAL A 126 -9.52 -2.17 0.23
C VAL A 126 -9.65 -0.94 -0.66
N GLU A 127 -9.89 -1.14 -1.94
CA GLU A 127 -10.10 -0.09 -2.93
C GLU A 127 -11.45 -0.25 -3.62
N ILE A 128 -12.13 0.87 -3.86
CA ILE A 128 -13.39 0.93 -4.59
C ILE A 128 -13.13 1.67 -5.90
N LEU A 129 -13.29 0.97 -7.02
CA LEU A 129 -13.05 1.49 -8.36
C LEU A 129 -14.39 1.74 -9.06
N ASP A 130 -14.65 3.01 -9.40
CA ASP A 130 -15.82 3.39 -10.19
C ASP A 130 -15.59 2.98 -11.66
N LEU A 131 -16.37 2.01 -12.15
CA LEU A 131 -16.31 1.60 -13.56
C LEU A 131 -17.24 2.53 -14.36
N LYS A 132 -16.64 3.42 -15.15
CA LYS A 132 -17.40 4.40 -15.95
C LYS A 132 -18.00 3.81 -17.23
N SER A 133 -17.77 2.52 -17.52
CA SER A 133 -18.30 1.88 -18.71
C SER A 133 -19.76 1.49 -18.50
N GLU A 134 -20.60 1.72 -19.50
CA GLU A 134 -21.97 1.20 -19.54
C GLU A 134 -21.98 -0.33 -19.71
N GLU A 135 -20.93 -0.88 -20.32
CA GLU A 135 -20.72 -2.30 -20.49
C GLU A 135 -20.10 -2.93 -19.24
N ALA A 136 -20.59 -4.11 -18.88
CA ALA A 136 -20.01 -4.90 -17.80
C ALA A 136 -18.58 -5.32 -18.18
N PRO A 137 -17.58 -5.11 -17.30
CA PRO A 137 -16.20 -5.45 -17.59
C PRO A 137 -16.04 -6.95 -17.83
N SER A 138 -15.16 -7.31 -18.74
CA SER A 138 -14.76 -8.71 -18.94
C SER A 138 -14.04 -9.26 -17.69
N ARG A 139 -14.03 -10.59 -17.53
CA ARG A 139 -13.27 -11.24 -16.45
C ARG A 139 -11.79 -10.86 -16.48
N GLU A 140 -11.21 -10.82 -17.67
CA GLU A 140 -9.80 -10.45 -17.90
C GLU A 140 -9.52 -9.01 -17.47
N GLU A 141 -10.48 -8.11 -17.70
CA GLU A 141 -10.41 -6.73 -17.26
C GLU A 141 -10.53 -6.61 -15.74
N ILE A 142 -11.43 -7.36 -15.09
CA ILE A 142 -11.53 -7.41 -13.62
C ILE A 142 -10.20 -7.88 -13.02
N VAL A 143 -9.61 -8.96 -13.55
CA VAL A 143 -8.29 -9.46 -13.12
C VAL A 143 -7.22 -8.38 -13.26
N ARG A 144 -7.15 -7.74 -14.43
CA ARG A 144 -6.17 -6.69 -14.72
C ARG A 144 -6.32 -5.50 -13.78
N LEU A 145 -7.54 -5.00 -13.57
CA LEU A 145 -7.84 -3.87 -12.69
C LEU A 145 -7.51 -4.21 -11.24
N THR A 146 -7.80 -5.43 -10.80
CA THR A 146 -7.49 -5.93 -9.45
C THR A 146 -5.98 -6.01 -9.19
N VAL A 147 -5.22 -6.52 -10.15
CA VAL A 147 -3.75 -6.56 -10.05
C VAL A 147 -3.17 -5.15 -10.06
N LEU A 148 -3.68 -4.27 -10.94
CA LEU A 148 -3.25 -2.88 -11.01
C LEU A 148 -3.53 -2.09 -9.72
N SER A 149 -4.73 -2.22 -9.14
CA SER A 149 -5.06 -1.56 -7.87
C SER A 149 -4.19 -2.05 -6.71
N THR A 150 -3.90 -3.35 -6.68
CA THR A 150 -3.08 -3.94 -5.62
C THR A 150 -1.63 -3.45 -5.67
N ILE A 151 -1.02 -3.40 -6.86
CA ILE A 151 0.39 -3.03 -7.04
C ILE A 151 0.57 -1.51 -6.97
N VAL A 152 -0.43 -0.76 -7.44
CA VAL A 152 -0.37 0.69 -7.61
C VAL A 152 -1.45 1.38 -6.78
N PRO A 153 -1.33 1.33 -5.44
CA PRO A 153 -2.29 1.96 -4.55
C PRO A 153 -2.19 3.47 -4.72
N GLY A 154 -3.19 4.08 -5.35
CA GLY A 154 -3.27 5.53 -5.43
C GLY A 154 -2.57 6.23 -6.59
N PHE A 155 -2.45 5.60 -7.77
CA PHE A 155 -1.89 6.27 -8.94
C PHE A 155 -2.66 7.54 -9.31
N GLN A 156 -2.21 8.70 -8.83
CA GLN A 156 -2.35 9.95 -9.54
C GLN A 156 -1.28 9.94 -10.63
N GLN A 157 -1.69 10.10 -11.90
CA GLN A 157 -0.77 10.18 -13.04
C GLN A 157 0.33 11.22 -12.74
N GLY A 158 1.58 10.78 -12.57
CA GLY A 158 2.76 11.66 -12.66
C GLY A 158 3.68 11.78 -11.44
N GLN A 159 3.51 11.04 -10.33
CA GLN A 159 4.34 11.20 -9.12
C GLN A 159 5.00 9.92 -8.55
N SER A 160 5.33 8.93 -9.39
CA SER A 160 6.06 7.75 -8.92
C SER A 160 7.40 7.61 -9.64
N ASP A 161 8.50 7.82 -8.91
CA ASP A 161 9.85 7.40 -9.30
C ASP A 161 10.02 5.87 -9.21
N ASP A 162 9.08 5.15 -8.58
CA ASP A 162 9.13 3.70 -8.42
C ASP A 162 8.70 3.00 -9.72
N ARG A 163 9.52 2.05 -10.18
CA ARG A 163 9.18 1.17 -11.30
C ARG A 163 8.32 0.02 -10.77
N LEU A 164 7.14 -0.13 -11.37
CA LEU A 164 6.18 -1.16 -11.02
C LEU A 164 6.03 -2.10 -12.21
N GLU A 165 6.37 -3.37 -11.99
CA GLU A 165 6.25 -4.40 -13.02
C GLU A 165 4.98 -5.21 -12.77
N LEU A 166 4.12 -5.28 -13.80
CA LEU A 166 2.96 -6.15 -13.76
C LEU A 166 3.40 -7.62 -13.86
N PRO A 167 2.86 -8.51 -13.02
CA PRO A 167 3.18 -9.92 -13.12
C PRO A 167 2.67 -10.49 -14.46
N PRO A 168 3.46 -11.35 -15.11
CA PRO A 168 2.98 -12.16 -16.23
C PRO A 168 1.68 -12.91 -15.88
N SER A 169 0.73 -12.98 -16.82
CA SER A 169 -0.58 -13.61 -16.62
C SER A 169 -0.51 -15.05 -16.09
N ARG A 170 0.51 -15.82 -16.53
CA ARG A 170 0.76 -17.19 -16.05
C ARG A 170 1.03 -17.31 -14.54
N PHE A 171 1.42 -16.23 -13.88
CA PHE A 171 1.67 -16.21 -12.43
C PHE A 171 0.46 -15.73 -11.62
N ILE A 172 -0.61 -15.30 -12.30
CA ILE A 172 -1.86 -14.92 -11.67
C ILE A 172 -2.73 -16.17 -11.59
N LYS A 173 -2.89 -16.71 -10.39
CA LYS A 173 -3.84 -17.78 -10.11
C LYS A 173 -5.18 -17.17 -9.77
N THR A 174 -6.25 -17.67 -10.36
CA THR A 174 -7.62 -17.21 -10.06
C THR A 174 -8.50 -18.37 -9.61
N SER A 175 -9.46 -18.08 -8.73
CA SER A 175 -10.53 -19.00 -8.34
C SER A 175 -11.79 -18.19 -8.04
N GLU A 176 -12.96 -18.77 -8.27
CA GLU A 176 -14.24 -18.09 -8.08
C GLU A 176 -15.04 -18.78 -6.97
N ALA A 177 -15.85 -17.99 -6.26
CA ALA A 177 -16.85 -18.51 -5.35
C ALA A 177 -18.07 -17.59 -5.34
N ASP A 178 -19.26 -18.18 -5.24
CA ASP A 178 -20.50 -17.42 -5.04
C ASP A 178 -20.80 -17.35 -3.54
N LEU A 179 -20.83 -16.13 -3.00
CA LEU A 179 -21.16 -15.88 -1.60
C LEU A 179 -22.31 -14.88 -1.54
N PHE A 180 -23.40 -15.27 -0.89
CA PHE A 180 -24.60 -14.43 -0.73
C PHE A 180 -25.16 -13.87 -2.07
N GLY A 181 -25.09 -14.67 -3.14
CA GLY A 181 -25.59 -14.29 -4.46
C GLY A 181 -24.69 -13.30 -5.23
N LYS A 182 -23.47 -13.03 -4.75
CA LYS A 182 -22.47 -12.24 -5.45
C LYS A 182 -21.30 -13.14 -5.85
N ALA A 183 -20.75 -12.92 -7.04
CA ALA A 183 -19.59 -13.63 -7.53
C ALA A 183 -18.30 -12.97 -7.01
N TYR A 184 -17.50 -13.74 -6.27
CA TYR A 184 -16.20 -13.31 -5.74
C TYR A 184 -15.10 -13.95 -6.59
N LEU A 185 -14.22 -13.12 -7.13
CA LEU A 185 -13.03 -13.56 -7.85
C LEU A 185 -11.83 -13.43 -6.92
N TYR A 186 -11.26 -14.55 -6.50
CA TYR A 186 -10.03 -14.61 -5.71
C TYR A 186 -8.81 -14.74 -6.60
N LEU A 187 -7.76 -14.01 -6.26
CA LEU A 187 -6.50 -13.98 -6.99
C LEU A 187 -5.32 -14.25 -6.05
N THR A 188 -4.28 -14.89 -6.59
CA THR A 188 -2.97 -14.99 -5.96
C THR A 188 -1.89 -14.72 -7.00
N PHE A 189 -1.01 -13.76 -6.73
CA PHE A 189 0.05 -13.37 -7.67
C PHE A 189 1.26 -12.75 -6.95
N PRO A 190 2.47 -12.91 -7.50
CA PRO A 190 3.63 -12.16 -7.05
C PRO A 190 3.59 -10.72 -7.57
N SER A 191 4.26 -9.80 -6.89
CA SER A 191 4.54 -8.46 -7.42
C SER A 191 5.95 -8.02 -7.05
N GLU A 192 6.53 -7.15 -7.87
CA GLU A 192 7.85 -6.58 -7.67
C GLU A 192 7.79 -5.07 -7.85
N THR A 193 8.38 -4.34 -6.90
CA THR A 193 8.43 -2.88 -6.88
C THR A 193 9.85 -2.46 -6.59
N THR A 194 10.44 -1.64 -7.47
CA THR A 194 11.73 -1.00 -7.20
C THR A 194 11.47 0.29 -6.43
N THR A 195 12.01 0.39 -5.21
CA THR A 195 11.89 1.61 -4.39
C THR A 195 12.72 2.75 -4.96
N ARG A 196 12.42 3.98 -4.53
CA ARG A 196 13.24 5.17 -4.80
C ARG A 196 14.73 5.02 -4.47
N SER A 197 15.08 4.19 -3.49
CA SER A 197 16.47 3.89 -3.12
C SER A 197 17.13 2.83 -4.02
N GLY A 198 16.39 2.27 -4.98
CA GLY A 198 16.88 1.31 -5.96
C GLY A 198 16.86 -0.15 -5.51
N TYR A 199 16.12 -0.49 -4.44
CA TYR A 199 15.99 -1.87 -3.98
C TYR A 199 14.68 -2.49 -4.46
N ASP A 200 14.75 -3.73 -4.92
CA ASP A 200 13.58 -4.47 -5.36
C ASP A 200 12.88 -5.14 -4.18
N VAL A 201 11.60 -4.79 -3.99
CA VAL A 201 10.73 -5.37 -2.98
C VAL A 201 9.77 -6.34 -3.66
N LYS A 202 9.98 -7.63 -3.41
CA LYS A 202 9.12 -8.70 -3.90
C LYS A 202 8.06 -9.04 -2.86
N ARG A 203 6.80 -9.10 -3.29
CA ARG A 203 5.64 -9.44 -2.45
C ARG A 203 4.86 -10.61 -3.03
N LYS A 204 4.19 -11.35 -2.15
CA LYS A 204 3.14 -12.31 -2.52
C LYS A 204 1.81 -11.71 -2.12
N ASN A 205 0.89 -11.61 -3.07
CA ASN A 205 -0.41 -10.96 -2.89
C ASN A 205 -1.52 -12.01 -2.95
N PHE A 206 -2.50 -11.82 -2.06
CA PHE A 206 -3.80 -12.47 -2.09
C PHE A 206 -4.81 -11.35 -2.28
N ALA A 207 -5.75 -11.51 -3.21
CA ALA A 207 -6.77 -10.51 -3.46
C ALA A 207 -8.12 -11.16 -3.69
N VAL A 208 -9.18 -10.38 -3.47
CA VAL A 208 -10.54 -10.70 -3.85
C VAL A 208 -11.18 -9.49 -4.50
N ALA A 209 -11.93 -9.75 -5.56
CA ALA A 209 -12.60 -8.77 -6.37
C ALA A 209 -14.09 -9.09 -6.46
N VAL A 210 -14.94 -8.08 -6.27
CA VAL A 210 -16.40 -8.21 -6.32
C VAL A 210 -16.96 -7.03 -7.10
N LEU A 211 -17.78 -7.32 -8.10
CA LEU A 211 -18.49 -6.30 -8.89
C LEU A 211 -19.90 -6.11 -8.31
N SER A 212 -20.26 -4.87 -7.95
CA SER A 212 -21.59 -4.54 -7.44
C SER A 212 -21.93 -3.09 -7.77
N GLY A 213 -23.13 -2.83 -8.31
CA GLY A 213 -23.60 -1.47 -8.58
C GLY A 213 -22.72 -0.64 -9.51
N GLY A 214 -22.03 -1.26 -10.48
CA GLY A 214 -21.08 -0.57 -11.36
C GLY A 214 -19.74 -0.21 -10.69
N GLN A 215 -19.51 -0.68 -9.46
CA GLN A 215 -18.25 -0.49 -8.74
C GLN A 215 -17.54 -1.83 -8.55
N LEU A 216 -16.22 -1.79 -8.72
CA LEU A 216 -15.35 -2.92 -8.46
C LEU A 216 -14.69 -2.72 -7.08
N TYR A 217 -15.07 -3.57 -6.13
CA TYR A 217 -14.49 -3.63 -4.80
C TYR A 217 -13.33 -4.60 -4.82
N VAL A 218 -12.14 -4.15 -4.42
CA VAL A 218 -10.93 -4.97 -4.37
C VAL A 218 -10.38 -4.95 -2.95
N CYS A 219 -10.28 -6.13 -2.33
CA CYS A 219 -9.56 -6.32 -1.08
C CYS A 219 -8.30 -7.13 -1.34
N ALA A 220 -7.13 -6.59 -1.01
CA ALA A 220 -5.85 -7.22 -1.26
C ALA A 220 -4.96 -7.20 -0.02
N ALA A 221 -4.40 -8.35 0.32
CA ALA A 221 -3.45 -8.53 1.41
C ALA A 221 -2.11 -9.05 0.86
N SER A 222 -1.01 -8.47 1.34
CA SER A 222 0.34 -8.76 0.82
C SER A 222 1.37 -8.81 1.94
N ALA A 223 2.36 -9.68 1.75
CA ALA A 223 3.56 -9.73 2.58
C ALA A 223 4.81 -9.82 1.69
N ARG A 224 5.94 -9.36 2.23
CA ARG A 224 7.24 -9.50 1.54
C ARG A 224 7.63 -10.98 1.47
N ILE A 225 8.20 -11.40 0.34
CA ILE A 225 8.58 -12.80 0.10
C ILE A 225 9.64 -13.29 1.10
N ASP A 226 10.56 -12.42 1.52
CA ASP A 226 11.63 -12.75 2.45
C ASP A 226 11.14 -13.03 3.88
N GLN A 227 9.94 -12.58 4.22
CA GLN A 227 9.27 -12.86 5.48
C GLN A 227 8.06 -13.80 5.32
N PHE A 228 7.88 -14.38 4.14
CA PHE A 228 6.70 -15.16 3.81
C PHE A 228 6.85 -16.61 4.26
N ASP A 229 6.06 -17.01 5.24
CA ASP A 229 5.96 -18.40 5.70
C ASP A 229 4.51 -18.91 5.58
N LYS A 230 4.29 -20.16 6.01
CA LYS A 230 2.97 -20.79 5.95
C LYS A 230 1.96 -20.09 6.88
N SER A 231 2.40 -19.55 8.01
CA SER A 231 1.52 -18.84 8.94
C SER A 231 1.04 -17.52 8.34
N LYS A 232 1.94 -16.78 7.67
CA LYS A 232 1.57 -15.59 6.90
C LYS A 232 0.66 -15.93 5.73
N GLU A 233 0.91 -17.04 5.04
CA GLU A 233 0.01 -17.50 3.97
C GLU A 233 -1.41 -17.71 4.48
N GLU A 234 -1.57 -18.43 5.59
CA GLU A 234 -2.86 -18.68 6.24
C GLU A 234 -3.51 -17.37 6.72
N LEU A 235 -2.72 -16.48 7.32
CA LEU A 235 -3.18 -15.16 7.78
C LEU A 235 -3.73 -14.30 6.63
N LEU A 236 -2.94 -14.11 5.56
CA LEU A 236 -3.35 -13.26 4.43
C LEU A 236 -4.54 -13.87 3.69
N ARG A 237 -4.57 -15.20 3.56
CA ARG A 237 -5.71 -15.91 2.96
C ARG A 237 -6.98 -15.72 3.80
N HIS A 238 -6.89 -15.84 5.13
CA HIS A 238 -8.01 -15.60 6.04
C HIS A 238 -8.57 -14.18 5.88
N ILE A 239 -7.70 -13.17 5.88
CA ILE A 239 -8.11 -11.76 5.70
C ILE A 239 -8.92 -11.61 4.40
N VAL A 240 -8.40 -12.11 3.28
CA VAL A 240 -9.06 -11.98 1.97
C VAL A 240 -10.35 -12.81 1.90
N GLN A 241 -10.40 -13.98 2.53
CA GLN A 241 -11.60 -14.81 2.58
C GLN A 241 -12.69 -14.25 3.50
N SER A 242 -12.31 -13.48 4.52
CA SER A 242 -13.25 -12.82 5.44
C SER A 242 -13.97 -11.62 4.81
N PHE A 243 -13.47 -11.10 3.69
CA PHE A 243 -14.05 -9.93 3.02
C PHE A 243 -15.42 -10.25 2.44
N GLN A 244 -16.42 -9.46 2.83
CA GLN A 244 -17.81 -9.60 2.40
C GLN A 244 -18.40 -8.24 2.06
N LEU A 245 -19.13 -8.18 0.94
CA LEU A 245 -19.90 -7.00 0.55
C LEU A 245 -21.34 -7.14 1.07
N ARG A 246 -21.85 -6.13 1.77
CA ARG A 246 -23.23 -6.07 2.29
C ARG A 246 -24.26 -6.05 1.17
#